data_AF-A0A7V3PPC5-F1
#
_entry.id   AF-A0A7V3PPC5-F1
#
_cell.length_a   1.000
_cell.length_b   1.000
_cell.length_c   1.000
_cell.angle_alpha   90.00
_cell.angle_beta   90.00
_cell.angle_gamma   90.00
#
_symmetry.space_group_name_H-M   'P 1'
#
loop_
_entity.id
_entity.type
_entity.pdbx_description
1 polymer ?
#
loop_
_entity_poly.entity_id
_entity_poly.type
_entity_poly.pdbx_seq_one_letter_code
_entity_poly.pdbx_strand_id
1 'polypeptide(L)'
;MVPPGRLFGMSLFWLAVNAHWSALLIAVIPHEVARIRPIGHAWILSVVLGVGAVVALVLPPFVGAYSDRCAHPWGRRRPYMVAGTGLNIAGLALMYIAGQHGLISAYLMGYLVVQFGSNLATAAYAGVIPDLVPARQRGTASGWMAGMTQLGNILGAIGGGLLIQRGLTLATYSAICALLVILLIATTAATRETPLAIRPGSLSLVQLVRSFWIDPRRYPDFAWVWFTRFLFTAGMWMVQPYLQYYLRDVIGSPRPTEDAGRIVGVALVGAAVTGLLGGGLSDRMGRKRVVYLANGFMACV
;
A
#
# COMPACT_ATOMS: atom_id res chain seq x y z
N MET A 1 5.90 -12.17 25.36
CA MET A 1 4.74 -11.54 24.67
C MET A 1 5.14 -10.13 24.28
N VAL A 2 4.79 -9.66 23.07
CA VAL A 2 5.09 -8.28 22.67
C VAL A 2 4.04 -7.35 23.29
N PRO A 3 4.43 -6.26 23.97
CA PRO A 3 3.46 -5.35 24.59
C PRO A 3 2.62 -4.62 23.53
N PRO A 4 1.34 -4.29 23.81
CA PRO A 4 0.45 -3.63 22.85
C PRO A 4 1.01 -2.34 22.25
N GLY A 5 1.66 -1.49 23.07
CA GLY A 5 2.27 -0.25 22.59
C GLY A 5 3.38 -0.47 21.56
N ARG A 6 4.09 -1.61 21.63
CA ARG A 6 5.10 -1.97 20.64
C ARG A 6 4.47 -2.49 19.34
N LEU A 7 3.38 -3.27 19.44
CA LEU A 7 2.61 -3.68 18.26
C LEU A 7 2.04 -2.47 17.52
N PHE A 8 1.50 -1.50 18.27
CA PHE A 8 1.06 -0.22 17.74
C PHE A 8 2.20 0.52 17.03
N GLY A 9 3.34 0.70 17.71
CA GLY A 9 4.50 1.37 17.11
C GLY A 9 5.03 0.67 15.85
N MET A 10 5.02 -0.66 15.81
CA MET A 10 5.38 -1.43 14.62
C MET A 10 4.38 -1.27 13.47
N SER A 11 3.13 -0.88 13.74
CA SER A 11 2.09 -0.68 12.72
C SER A 11 2.04 0.73 12.12
N LEU A 12 2.70 1.71 12.74
CA LEU A 12 2.60 3.12 12.34
C LEU A 12 3.08 3.40 10.92
N PHE A 13 4.17 2.78 10.46
CA PHE A 13 4.64 2.95 9.09
C PHE A 13 3.60 2.52 8.07
N TRP A 14 2.80 1.49 8.39
CA TRP A 14 1.72 1.04 7.52
C TRP A 14 0.62 2.11 7.35
N LEU A 15 0.34 2.90 8.40
CA LEU A 15 -0.56 4.06 8.29
C LEU A 15 -0.02 5.06 7.29
N ALA A 16 1.26 5.40 7.40
CA ALA A 16 1.91 6.37 6.53
C ALA A 16 1.86 5.96 5.05
N VAL A 17 2.15 4.68 4.77
CA VAL A 17 2.11 4.10 3.43
C VAL A 17 0.70 4.17 2.84
N ASN A 18 -0.32 3.82 3.62
CA ASN A 18 -1.71 3.87 3.13
C ASN A 18 -2.20 5.31 2.94
N ALA A 19 -1.86 6.23 3.84
CA ALA A 19 -2.15 7.65 3.66
C ALA A 19 -1.48 8.24 2.42
N HIS A 20 -0.21 7.90 2.20
CA HIS A 20 0.54 8.28 1.01
C HIS A 20 -0.15 7.81 -0.28
N TRP A 21 -0.49 6.51 -0.38
CA TRP A 21 -1.12 5.96 -1.58
C TRP A 21 -2.53 6.50 -1.81
N SER A 22 -3.33 6.60 -0.73
CA SER A 22 -4.67 7.16 -0.79
C SER A 22 -4.66 8.61 -1.27
N ALA A 23 -3.79 9.46 -0.70
CA ALA A 23 -3.65 10.84 -1.14
C ALA A 23 -3.20 10.95 -2.61
N LEU A 24 -2.22 10.15 -3.02
CA LEU A 24 -1.72 10.16 -4.39
C LEU A 24 -2.79 9.74 -5.40
N LEU A 25 -3.44 8.61 -5.18
CA LEU A 25 -4.35 8.02 -6.15
C LEU A 25 -5.70 8.75 -6.23
N ILE A 26 -6.20 9.26 -5.10
CA ILE A 26 -7.53 9.89 -5.04
C ILE A 26 -7.46 11.39 -5.33
N ALA A 27 -6.43 12.09 -4.86
CA ALA A 27 -6.38 13.55 -4.94
C ALA A 27 -5.28 14.06 -5.88
N VAL A 28 -4.02 13.70 -5.61
CA VAL A 28 -2.88 14.38 -6.23
C VAL A 28 -2.73 14.03 -7.72
N ILE A 29 -2.69 12.74 -8.07
CA ILE A 29 -2.47 12.30 -9.45
C ILE A 29 -3.59 12.75 -10.37
N PRO A 30 -4.90 12.54 -10.05
CA PRO A 30 -5.97 13.00 -10.91
C PRO A 30 -5.94 14.52 -11.14
N HIS A 31 -5.66 15.29 -10.08
CA HIS A 31 -5.57 16.75 -10.16
C HIS A 31 -4.39 17.22 -11.03
N GLU A 32 -3.19 16.73 -10.74
CA GLU A 32 -1.97 17.12 -11.45
C GLU A 32 -2.02 16.70 -12.92
N VAL A 33 -2.49 15.49 -13.22
CA VAL A 33 -2.58 15.01 -14.60
C VAL A 33 -3.57 15.85 -15.40
N ALA A 34 -4.74 16.15 -14.84
CA ALA A 34 -5.73 17.01 -15.48
C ALA A 34 -5.20 18.44 -15.72
N ARG A 35 -4.33 18.94 -14.83
CA ARG A 35 -3.68 20.25 -14.99
C ARG A 35 -2.60 20.24 -16.08
N ILE A 36 -1.77 19.19 -16.13
CA ILE A 36 -0.62 19.10 -17.04
C ILE A 36 -1.03 18.76 -18.48
N ARG A 37 -1.99 17.84 -18.64
CA ARG A 37 -2.54 17.43 -19.94
C ARG A 37 -4.07 17.38 -19.79
N PRO A 38 -4.84 18.20 -20.53
CA PRO A 38 -6.31 18.13 -20.54
C PRO A 38 -6.92 17.23 -21.63
N ILE A 39 -6.12 16.75 -22.60
CA ILE A 39 -6.57 15.84 -23.68
C ILE A 39 -5.60 14.65 -23.83
N GLY A 40 -6.13 13.42 -23.99
CA GLY A 40 -5.37 12.23 -24.43
C GLY A 40 -4.55 11.45 -23.38
N HIS A 41 -4.80 11.65 -22.08
CA HIS A 41 -4.04 11.09 -20.94
C HIS A 41 -4.29 9.62 -20.61
N ALA A 42 -5.45 9.07 -21.00
CA ALA A 42 -5.90 7.78 -20.47
C ALA A 42 -4.91 6.65 -20.77
N TRP A 43 -4.39 6.59 -22.00
CA TRP A 43 -3.43 5.55 -22.39
C TRP A 43 -2.08 5.68 -21.66
N ILE A 44 -1.60 6.90 -21.43
CA ILE A 44 -0.34 7.15 -20.72
C ILE A 44 -0.46 6.72 -19.26
N LEU A 45 -1.59 7.06 -18.63
CA LEU A 45 -1.90 6.61 -17.27
C LEU A 45 -1.97 5.09 -17.22
N SER A 46 -2.66 4.44 -18.16
CA SER A 46 -2.76 2.97 -18.19
C SER A 46 -1.41 2.29 -18.36
N VAL A 47 -0.52 2.81 -19.23
CA VAL A 47 0.83 2.27 -19.41
C VAL A 47 1.65 2.42 -18.13
N VAL A 48 1.61 3.59 -17.49
CA VAL A 48 2.42 3.85 -16.28
C VAL A 48 1.88 3.10 -15.07
N LEU A 49 0.57 3.01 -14.91
CA LEU A 49 -0.07 2.16 -13.90
C LEU A 49 0.27 0.68 -14.15
N GLY A 50 0.26 0.25 -15.41
CA GLY A 50 0.67 -1.10 -15.81
C GLY A 50 2.13 -1.41 -15.47
N VAL A 51 3.06 -0.52 -15.83
CA VAL A 51 4.48 -0.66 -15.46
C VAL A 51 4.65 -0.64 -13.94
N GLY A 52 3.94 0.24 -13.23
CA GLY A 52 3.92 0.28 -11.77
C GLY A 52 3.43 -1.04 -11.15
N ALA A 53 2.40 -1.66 -11.72
CA ALA A 53 1.89 -2.96 -11.29
C ALA A 53 2.92 -4.09 -11.53
N VAL A 54 3.64 -4.07 -12.64
CA VAL A 54 4.74 -5.02 -12.90
C VAL A 54 5.86 -4.85 -11.87
N VAL A 55 6.24 -3.61 -11.55
CA VAL A 55 7.22 -3.32 -10.49
C VAL A 55 6.71 -3.86 -9.14
N ALA A 56 5.45 -3.61 -8.79
CA ALA A 56 4.85 -4.09 -7.55
C ALA A 56 4.72 -5.62 -7.48
N LEU A 57 4.62 -6.31 -8.62
CA LEU A 57 4.60 -7.77 -8.69
C LEU A 57 6.01 -8.37 -8.51
N VAL A 58 6.99 -7.80 -9.19
CA VAL A 58 8.34 -8.35 -9.31
C VAL A 58 9.20 -7.96 -8.10
N LEU A 59 9.18 -6.69 -7.70
CA LEU A 59 10.15 -6.12 -6.76
C LEU A 59 10.03 -6.68 -5.33
N PRO A 60 8.83 -6.81 -4.71
CA PRO A 60 8.72 -7.25 -3.31
C PRO A 60 9.33 -8.64 -3.03
N PRO A 61 9.14 -9.66 -3.89
CA PRO A 61 9.84 -10.95 -3.78
C PRO A 61 11.38 -10.83 -3.67
N PHE A 62 12.01 -10.04 -4.55
CA PHE A 62 13.46 -9.85 -4.55
C PHE A 62 13.91 -9.08 -3.31
N VAL A 63 13.25 -7.96 -3.02
CA VAL A 63 13.59 -7.11 -1.87
C VAL A 63 13.42 -7.88 -0.56
N GLY A 64 12.38 -8.69 -0.43
CA GLY A 64 12.20 -9.58 0.71
C GLY A 64 13.42 -10.46 0.90
N ALA A 65 13.82 -11.21 -0.14
CA ALA A 65 14.94 -12.14 -0.08
C ALA A 65 16.30 -11.48 0.19
N TYR A 66 16.56 -10.28 -0.35
CA TYR A 66 17.78 -9.52 -0.10
C TYR A 66 17.79 -8.88 1.28
N SER A 67 16.67 -8.29 1.70
CA SER A 67 16.55 -7.72 3.05
C SER A 67 16.69 -8.81 4.12
N ASP A 68 16.17 -10.02 3.88
CA ASP A 68 16.33 -11.20 4.74
C ASP A 68 17.78 -11.62 5.02
N ARG A 69 18.75 -11.15 4.24
CA ARG A 69 20.17 -11.49 4.39
C ARG A 69 21.05 -10.30 4.79
N CYS A 70 20.43 -9.15 5.05
CA CYS A 70 21.16 -7.94 5.41
C CYS A 70 21.73 -8.02 6.83
N ALA A 71 23.06 -7.89 6.95
CA ALA A 71 23.77 -7.85 8.22
C ALA A 71 24.20 -6.43 8.62
N HIS A 72 23.37 -5.42 8.31
CA HIS A 72 23.68 -4.03 8.64
C HIS A 72 23.56 -3.79 10.17
N PRO A 73 24.37 -2.90 10.77
CA PRO A 73 24.32 -2.62 12.22
C PRO A 73 22.95 -2.15 12.73
N TRP A 74 22.15 -1.52 11.86
CA TRP A 74 20.80 -1.06 12.19
C TRP A 74 19.74 -2.17 12.20
N GLY A 75 20.13 -3.40 11.90
CA GLY A 75 19.23 -4.53 11.72
C GLY A 75 19.10 -4.94 10.26
N ARG A 76 18.20 -5.88 10.02
CA ARG A 76 18.01 -6.59 8.76
C ARG A 76 17.04 -5.87 7.83
N ARG A 77 15.93 -5.34 8.35
CA ARG A 77 14.87 -4.70 7.55
C ARG A 77 14.97 -3.19 7.52
N ARG A 78 15.42 -2.58 8.62
CA ARG A 78 15.44 -1.12 8.77
C ARG A 78 16.20 -0.37 7.66
N PRO A 79 17.39 -0.82 7.20
CA PRO A 79 18.11 -0.11 6.13
C PRO A 79 17.30 -0.04 4.83
N TYR A 80 16.59 -1.12 4.48
CA TYR A 80 15.76 -1.17 3.28
C TYR A 80 14.51 -0.31 3.42
N MET A 81 13.90 -0.27 4.63
CA MET A 81 12.80 0.65 4.91
C MET A 81 13.22 2.12 4.76
N VAL A 82 14.39 2.48 5.29
CA VAL A 82 14.94 3.84 5.20
C VAL A 82 15.33 4.19 3.77
N ALA A 83 16.06 3.31 3.08
CA ALA A 83 16.47 3.53 1.69
C ALA A 83 15.26 3.63 0.75
N GLY A 84 14.28 2.74 0.89
CA GLY A 84 13.04 2.78 0.11
C GLY A 84 12.21 4.03 0.38
N THR A 85 12.12 4.47 1.64
CA THR A 85 11.40 5.71 1.98
C THR A 85 12.14 6.94 1.44
N GLY A 86 13.47 6.98 1.51
CA GLY A 86 14.27 8.05 0.92
C GLY A 86 14.09 8.15 -0.60
N LEU A 87 14.10 7.00 -1.29
CA LEU A 87 13.83 6.94 -2.72
C LEU A 87 12.40 7.37 -3.06
N ASN A 88 11.42 6.98 -2.24
CA ASN A 88 10.04 7.42 -2.38
C ASN A 88 9.93 8.96 -2.26
N ILE A 89 10.56 9.56 -1.26
CA ILE A 89 10.60 11.03 -1.08
C ILE A 89 11.25 11.73 -2.28
N ALA A 90 12.34 11.18 -2.83
CA ALA A 90 12.97 11.71 -4.03
C ALA A 90 12.01 11.65 -5.25
N GLY A 91 11.26 10.55 -5.40
CA GLY A 91 10.21 10.43 -6.41
C GLY A 91 9.09 11.44 -6.23
N LEU A 92 8.61 11.65 -5.00
CA LEU A 92 7.59 12.66 -4.67
C LEU A 92 8.07 14.09 -4.99
N ALA A 93 9.32 14.40 -4.67
CA ALA A 93 9.92 15.69 -5.01
C ALA A 93 10.00 15.88 -6.54
N LEU A 94 10.41 14.84 -7.28
CA LEU A 94 10.43 14.86 -8.74
C LEU A 94 9.03 15.06 -9.33
N MET A 95 8.00 14.37 -8.80
CA MET A 95 6.61 14.56 -9.21
C MET A 95 6.16 16.01 -8.99
N TYR A 96 6.43 16.58 -7.83
CA TYR A 96 6.07 17.97 -7.54
C TYR A 96 6.73 18.94 -8.53
N ILE A 97 8.06 18.86 -8.70
CA ILE A 97 8.82 19.73 -9.59
C ILE A 97 8.31 19.58 -11.04
N ALA A 98 8.19 18.35 -11.53
CA ALA A 98 7.70 18.10 -12.88
C ALA A 98 6.27 18.61 -13.10
N GLY A 99 5.41 18.49 -12.08
CA GLY A 99 4.04 19.00 -12.12
C GLY A 99 3.95 20.52 -12.16
N GLN A 100 4.88 21.24 -11.51
CA GLN A 100 4.98 22.71 -11.61
C GLN A 100 5.41 23.16 -13.02
N HIS A 101 6.29 22.38 -13.67
CA HIS A 101 6.79 22.70 -15.02
C HIS A 101 5.97 22.12 -16.17
N GLY A 102 4.86 21.41 -15.88
CA GLY A 102 4.03 20.79 -16.92
C GLY A 102 4.70 19.62 -17.66
N LEU A 103 5.73 19.00 -17.08
CA LEU A 103 6.54 17.96 -17.71
C LEU A 103 5.96 16.57 -17.41
N ILE A 104 4.98 16.13 -18.20
CA ILE A 104 4.26 14.86 -17.95
C ILE A 104 5.20 13.65 -17.88
N SER A 105 6.19 13.53 -18.76
CA SER A 105 7.12 12.39 -18.76
C SER A 105 7.97 12.33 -17.48
N ALA A 106 8.44 13.48 -17.00
CA ALA A 106 9.19 13.58 -15.76
C ALA A 106 8.30 13.31 -14.53
N TYR A 107 7.04 13.75 -14.58
CA TYR A 107 6.05 13.45 -13.54
C TYR A 107 5.82 11.94 -13.41
N LEU A 108 5.66 11.25 -14.54
CA LEU A 108 5.46 9.81 -14.59
C LEU A 108 6.72 9.04 -14.17
N MET A 109 7.90 9.53 -14.54
CA MET A 109 9.17 8.99 -14.02
C MET A 109 9.23 9.12 -12.50
N GLY A 110 8.84 10.28 -11.94
CA GLY A 110 8.71 10.49 -10.50
C GLY A 110 7.75 9.47 -9.86
N TYR A 111 6.61 9.22 -10.49
CA TYR A 111 5.66 8.19 -10.02
C TYR A 111 6.26 6.78 -10.03
N LEU A 112 7.04 6.41 -11.04
CA LEU A 112 7.73 5.12 -11.07
C LEU A 112 8.79 5.01 -9.97
N VAL A 113 9.51 6.10 -9.68
CA VAL A 113 10.46 6.17 -8.55
C VAL A 113 9.72 6.02 -7.21
N VAL A 114 8.56 6.67 -7.05
CA VAL A 114 7.67 6.49 -5.89
C VAL A 114 7.24 5.03 -5.76
N GLN A 115 6.78 4.40 -6.84
CA GLN A 115 6.42 2.98 -6.88
C GLN A 115 7.57 2.11 -6.41
N PHE A 116 8.77 2.30 -6.97
CA PHE A 116 9.93 1.49 -6.63
C PHE A 116 10.35 1.68 -5.17
N GLY A 117 10.47 2.92 -4.71
CA GLY A 117 10.84 3.25 -3.32
C GLY A 117 9.82 2.73 -2.30
N SER A 118 8.52 2.92 -2.59
CA SER A 118 7.42 2.43 -1.75
C SER A 118 7.40 0.90 -1.67
N ASN A 119 7.57 0.20 -2.79
CA ASN A 119 7.65 -1.26 -2.82
C ASN A 119 8.92 -1.79 -2.12
N LEU A 120 10.06 -1.12 -2.27
CA LEU A 120 11.29 -1.43 -1.55
C LEU A 120 11.10 -1.34 -0.02
N ALA A 121 10.46 -0.27 0.47
CA ALA A 121 10.23 -0.09 1.89
C ALA A 121 9.17 -1.04 2.46
N THR A 122 8.05 -1.21 1.74
CA THR A 122 6.92 -2.06 2.18
C THR A 122 7.25 -3.55 2.15
N ALA A 123 8.04 -4.00 1.18
CA ALA A 123 8.50 -5.39 1.13
C ALA A 123 9.39 -5.74 2.34
N ALA A 124 10.32 -4.84 2.71
CA ALA A 124 11.13 -5.02 3.91
C ALA A 124 10.27 -4.96 5.19
N TYR A 125 9.31 -4.04 5.23
CA TYR A 125 8.37 -3.90 6.34
C TYR A 125 7.48 -5.14 6.55
N ALA A 126 7.03 -5.79 5.48
CA ALA A 126 6.16 -6.97 5.56
C ALA A 126 6.81 -8.14 6.33
N GLY A 127 8.15 -8.22 6.34
CA GLY A 127 8.90 -9.20 7.14
C GLY A 127 8.96 -8.89 8.64
N VAL A 128 8.80 -7.62 9.05
CA VAL A 128 8.98 -7.17 10.45
C VAL A 128 7.99 -7.84 11.40
N ILE A 129 6.71 -7.93 11.01
CA ILE A 129 5.66 -8.51 11.86
C ILE A 129 5.85 -10.02 12.05
N PRO A 130 6.02 -10.84 10.99
CA PRO A 130 6.32 -12.27 11.15
C PRO A 130 7.59 -12.55 11.95
N ASP A 131 8.63 -11.71 11.80
CA ASP A 131 9.94 -11.85 12.44
C ASP A 131 9.89 -11.52 13.94
N LEU A 132 9.14 -10.50 14.35
CA LEU A 132 9.16 -9.97 15.73
C LEU A 132 7.93 -10.38 16.57
N VAL A 133 6.83 -10.81 15.94
CA VAL A 133 5.57 -11.12 16.63
C VAL A 133 5.32 -12.64 16.70
N PRO A 134 5.19 -13.21 17.91
CA PRO A 134 4.87 -14.62 18.10
C PRO A 134 3.57 -15.03 17.40
N ALA A 135 3.49 -16.28 16.92
CA ALA A 135 2.33 -16.78 16.17
C ALA A 135 0.98 -16.54 16.86
N ARG A 136 0.91 -16.67 18.19
CA ARG A 136 -0.30 -16.42 19.00
C ARG A 136 -0.79 -14.96 18.95
N GLN A 137 0.08 -14.00 18.67
CA GLN A 137 -0.24 -12.56 18.64
C GLN A 137 -0.36 -11.98 17.24
N ARG A 138 -0.11 -12.78 16.19
CA ARG A 138 -0.17 -12.31 14.79
C ARG A 138 -1.57 -11.82 14.40
N GLY A 139 -2.64 -12.41 14.97
CA GLY A 139 -4.01 -11.92 14.77
C GLY A 139 -4.19 -10.48 15.25
N THR A 140 -3.74 -10.17 16.48
CA THR A 140 -3.77 -8.81 17.05
C THR A 140 -2.90 -7.84 16.26
N ALA A 141 -1.71 -8.25 15.83
CA ALA A 141 -0.84 -7.44 14.99
C ALA A 141 -1.49 -7.11 13.63
N SER A 142 -2.11 -8.10 12.98
CA SER A 142 -2.89 -7.88 11.76
C SER A 142 -4.09 -6.96 11.99
N GLY A 143 -4.74 -7.03 13.17
CA GLY A 143 -5.81 -6.10 13.55
C GLY A 143 -5.33 -4.64 13.64
N TRP A 144 -4.19 -4.40 14.28
CA TRP A 144 -3.56 -3.07 14.29
C TRP A 144 -3.22 -2.58 12.88
N MET A 145 -2.63 -3.43 12.04
CA MET A 145 -2.34 -3.09 10.65
C MET A 145 -3.61 -2.75 9.86
N ALA A 146 -4.70 -3.50 10.04
CA ALA A 146 -5.97 -3.20 9.41
C ALA A 146 -6.53 -1.84 9.87
N GLY A 147 -6.46 -1.54 11.17
CA GLY A 147 -6.82 -0.22 11.69
C GLY A 147 -5.97 0.91 11.09
N MET A 148 -4.66 0.72 11.03
CA MET A 148 -3.73 1.66 10.40
C MET A 148 -3.99 1.84 8.89
N THR A 149 -4.40 0.77 8.20
CA THR A 149 -4.80 0.82 6.78
C THR A 149 -5.98 1.77 6.59
N GLN A 150 -7.04 1.59 7.38
CA GLN A 150 -8.25 2.41 7.25
C GLN A 150 -8.02 3.86 7.67
N LEU A 151 -7.33 4.06 8.80
CA LEU A 151 -6.96 5.41 9.25
C LEU A 151 -6.08 6.11 8.21
N GLY A 152 -5.09 5.41 7.66
CA GLY A 152 -4.25 5.92 6.59
C GLY A 152 -5.07 6.32 5.37
N ASN A 153 -5.94 5.43 4.89
CA ASN A 153 -6.78 5.71 3.71
C ASN A 153 -7.67 6.94 3.90
N ILE A 154 -8.31 7.08 5.07
CA ILE A 154 -9.16 8.22 5.41
C ILE A 154 -8.33 9.51 5.47
N LEU A 155 -7.21 9.51 6.20
CA LEU A 155 -6.34 10.67 6.34
C LEU A 155 -5.75 11.11 4.99
N GLY A 156 -5.33 10.17 4.16
CA GLY A 156 -4.79 10.43 2.84
C GLY A 156 -5.84 11.00 1.88
N ALA A 157 -7.01 10.36 1.79
CA ALA A 157 -8.08 10.77 0.88
C ALA A 157 -8.62 12.17 1.25
N ILE A 158 -9.02 12.35 2.51
CA ILE A 158 -9.61 13.60 2.98
C ILE A 158 -8.54 14.69 3.10
N GLY A 159 -7.42 14.40 3.76
CA GLY A 159 -6.35 15.38 3.96
C GLY A 159 -5.72 15.83 2.64
N GLY A 160 -5.41 14.89 1.75
CA GLY A 160 -4.90 15.18 0.42
C GLY A 160 -5.91 15.96 -0.43
N GLY A 161 -7.18 15.53 -0.44
CA GLY A 161 -8.25 16.21 -1.16
C GLY A 161 -8.46 17.66 -0.71
N LEU A 162 -8.54 17.91 0.60
CA LEU A 162 -8.75 19.25 1.15
C LEU A 162 -7.60 20.21 0.84
N LEU A 163 -6.35 19.75 0.94
CA LEU A 163 -5.19 20.59 0.65
C LEU A 163 -5.10 20.93 -0.84
N ILE A 164 -5.36 19.96 -1.72
CA ILE A 164 -5.37 20.16 -3.18
C ILE A 164 -6.50 21.11 -3.60
N GLN A 165 -7.70 20.97 -3.04
CA GLN A 165 -8.82 21.89 -3.34
C GLN A 165 -8.52 23.34 -2.96
N ARG A 166 -7.68 23.57 -1.94
CA ARG A 166 -7.20 24.90 -1.54
C ARG A 166 -6.01 25.40 -2.36
N GLY A 167 -5.57 24.66 -3.38
CA GLY A 167 -4.39 24.98 -4.19
C GLY A 167 -3.06 24.77 -3.47
N LEU A 168 -3.05 24.09 -2.31
CA LEU A 168 -1.86 23.89 -1.47
C LEU A 168 -1.08 22.63 -1.88
N THR A 169 -0.69 22.55 -3.15
CA THR A 169 0.01 21.39 -3.72
C THR A 169 1.31 21.08 -2.99
N LEU A 170 2.17 22.09 -2.78
CA LEU A 170 3.44 21.92 -2.06
C LEU A 170 3.22 21.43 -0.62
N ALA A 171 2.20 21.96 0.06
CA ALA A 171 1.87 21.52 1.42
C ALA A 171 1.40 20.06 1.42
N THR A 172 0.68 19.62 0.39
CA THR A 172 0.23 18.22 0.24
C THR A 172 1.42 17.27 0.12
N TYR A 173 2.35 17.53 -0.82
CA TYR A 173 3.55 16.70 -0.96
C TYR A 173 4.42 16.73 0.30
N SER A 174 4.62 17.91 0.89
CA SER A 174 5.39 18.07 2.12
C SER A 174 4.77 17.30 3.30
N ALA A 175 3.44 17.33 3.44
CA ALA A 175 2.73 16.61 4.49
C ALA A 175 2.86 15.09 4.32
N ILE A 176 2.77 14.58 3.08
CA ILE A 176 2.99 13.16 2.78
C ILE A 176 4.43 12.76 3.16
N CYS A 177 5.43 13.53 2.74
CA CYS A 177 6.83 13.28 3.08
C CYS A 177 7.06 13.30 4.59
N ALA A 178 6.54 14.30 5.30
CA ALA A 178 6.66 14.43 6.74
C ALA A 178 6.01 13.23 7.45
N LEU A 179 4.80 12.83 7.04
CA LEU A 179 4.09 11.69 7.61
C LEU A 179 4.89 10.38 7.42
N LEU A 180 5.43 10.15 6.22
CA LEU A 180 6.29 9.00 5.93
C LEU A 180 7.53 8.97 6.83
N VAL A 181 8.24 10.09 6.95
CA VAL A 181 9.48 10.17 7.76
C VAL A 181 9.17 9.99 9.25
N ILE A 182 8.20 10.72 9.79
CA ILE A 182 7.86 10.71 11.22
C ILE A 182 7.43 9.29 11.64
N LEU A 183 6.54 8.66 10.88
CA LEU A 183 6.03 7.33 11.22
C LEU A 183 7.03 6.21 10.91
N LEU A 184 7.93 6.40 9.95
CA LEU A 184 9.10 5.53 9.77
C LEU A 184 10.02 5.60 10.99
N ILE A 185 10.35 6.81 11.48
CA ILE A 185 11.19 6.98 12.67
C ILE A 185 10.52 6.33 13.89
N ALA A 186 9.22 6.56 14.10
CA ALA A 186 8.47 5.92 15.18
C ALA A 186 8.50 4.39 15.08
N THR A 187 8.34 3.84 13.87
CA THR A 187 8.35 2.39 13.63
C THR A 187 9.74 1.78 13.80
N THR A 188 10.79 2.45 13.31
CA THR A 188 12.17 2.00 13.45
C THR A 188 12.65 2.07 14.91
N ALA A 189 12.16 3.03 15.70
CA ALA A 189 12.39 3.09 17.13
C ALA A 189 11.63 2.00 17.91
N ALA A 190 10.41 1.66 17.49
CA ALA A 190 9.58 0.64 18.14
C ALA A 190 10.02 -0.81 17.82
N THR A 191 10.43 -1.05 16.58
CA THR A 191 11.12 -2.28 16.19
C THR A 191 12.43 -2.34 16.96
N ARG A 192 12.83 -3.51 17.49
CA ARG A 192 14.20 -3.75 17.96
C ARG A 192 14.65 -5.02 17.27
N GLU A 193 15.40 -4.86 16.19
CA GLU A 193 15.98 -5.97 15.47
C GLU A 193 17.37 -6.26 16.03
N THR A 194 17.66 -7.54 16.26
CA THR A 194 19.01 -8.03 16.48
C THR A 194 19.67 -8.24 15.12
N PRO A 195 20.83 -7.62 14.83
CA PRO A 195 21.57 -7.86 13.61
C PRO A 195 21.90 -9.35 13.42
N LEU A 196 21.97 -9.81 12.18
CA LEU A 196 22.42 -11.17 11.87
C LEU A 196 23.88 -11.33 12.29
N ALA A 197 24.16 -12.33 13.14
CA ALA A 197 25.52 -12.63 13.61
C ALA A 197 26.43 -13.17 12.49
N ILE A 198 25.86 -13.78 11.45
CA ILE A 198 26.58 -14.36 10.31
C ILE A 198 25.93 -13.85 9.03
N ARG A 199 26.73 -13.33 8.09
CA ARG A 199 26.27 -12.99 6.74
C ARG A 199 25.91 -14.27 5.99
N PRO A 200 24.66 -14.45 5.54
CA PRO A 200 24.30 -15.57 4.68
C PRO A 200 25.08 -15.50 3.35
N GLY A 201 25.38 -16.66 2.76
CA GLY A 201 26.06 -16.73 1.45
C GLY A 201 25.31 -16.04 0.31
N SER A 202 25.97 -15.89 -0.84
CA SER A 202 25.42 -15.21 -2.02
C SER A 202 24.12 -15.85 -2.52
N LEU A 203 23.13 -15.02 -2.85
CA LEU A 203 21.87 -15.45 -3.46
C LEU A 203 22.07 -15.72 -4.95
N SER A 204 21.78 -16.95 -5.38
CA SER A 204 21.55 -17.23 -6.79
C SER A 204 20.14 -16.78 -7.16
N LEU A 205 20.03 -15.85 -8.12
CA LEU A 205 18.75 -15.42 -8.71
C LEU A 205 17.91 -16.60 -9.21
N VAL A 206 18.56 -17.65 -9.73
CA VAL A 206 17.90 -18.87 -10.21
C VAL A 206 17.27 -19.66 -9.07
N GLN A 207 17.98 -19.80 -7.94
CA GLN A 207 17.44 -20.48 -6.75
C GLN A 207 16.28 -19.70 -6.14
N LEU A 208 16.37 -18.37 -6.14
CA LEU A 208 15.31 -17.49 -5.65
C LEU A 208 14.04 -17.66 -6.49
N VAL A 209 14.13 -17.55 -7.82
CA VAL A 209 12.98 -17.75 -8.71
C VAL A 209 12.39 -19.15 -8.57
N ARG A 210 13.22 -20.20 -8.47
CA ARG A 210 12.74 -21.58 -8.23
C ARG A 210 12.02 -21.73 -6.88
N SER A 211 12.44 -21.02 -5.84
CA SER A 211 11.81 -21.08 -4.52
C SER A 211 10.39 -20.47 -4.48
N PHE A 212 10.06 -19.60 -5.44
CA PHE A 212 8.72 -19.04 -5.57
C PHE A 212 7.73 -19.98 -6.27
N TRP A 213 8.21 -21.04 -6.93
CA TRP A 213 7.33 -22.03 -7.55
C TRP A 213 6.84 -23.05 -6.52
N ILE A 214 5.66 -22.79 -5.97
CA ILE A 214 4.91 -23.76 -5.15
C ILE A 214 3.98 -24.52 -6.08
N ASP A 215 4.21 -25.82 -6.24
CA ASP A 215 3.40 -26.67 -7.13
C ASP A 215 1.91 -26.64 -6.70
N PRO A 216 1.00 -26.08 -7.53
CA PRO A 216 -0.42 -25.98 -7.20
C PRO A 216 -1.10 -27.34 -7.04
N ARG A 217 -0.58 -28.38 -7.71
CA ARG A 217 -1.13 -29.74 -7.63
C ARG A 217 -0.76 -30.40 -6.31
N ARG A 218 0.41 -30.07 -5.76
CA ARG A 218 0.89 -30.59 -4.48
C ARG A 218 0.28 -29.84 -3.29
N TYR A 219 -0.02 -28.56 -3.45
CA TYR A 219 -0.62 -27.70 -2.41
C TYR A 219 -1.91 -27.01 -2.92
N PRO A 220 -3.00 -27.78 -3.16
CA PRO A 220 -4.22 -27.25 -3.77
C PRO A 220 -4.90 -26.17 -2.90
N ASP A 221 -4.88 -26.32 -1.58
CA ASP A 221 -5.46 -25.32 -0.66
C ASP A 221 -4.75 -23.96 -0.78
N PHE A 222 -3.42 -23.96 -0.91
CA PHE A 222 -2.64 -22.74 -1.09
C PHE A 222 -2.97 -22.08 -2.43
N ALA A 223 -3.04 -22.87 -3.51
CA ALA A 223 -3.39 -22.38 -4.84
C ALA A 223 -4.78 -21.75 -4.85
N TRP A 224 -5.77 -22.36 -4.18
CA TRP A 224 -7.13 -21.83 -4.12
C TRP A 224 -7.23 -20.53 -3.34
N VAL A 225 -6.54 -20.43 -2.19
CA VAL A 225 -6.46 -19.17 -1.43
C VAL A 225 -5.79 -18.08 -2.27
N TRP A 226 -4.71 -18.39 -2.97
CA TRP A 226 -4.02 -17.42 -3.81
C TRP A 226 -4.90 -16.96 -4.99
N PHE A 227 -5.56 -17.89 -5.67
CA PHE A 227 -6.41 -17.60 -6.84
C PHE A 227 -7.64 -16.77 -6.46
N THR A 228 -8.35 -17.15 -5.39
CA THR A 228 -9.50 -16.38 -4.90
C THR A 228 -9.08 -14.98 -4.43
N ARG A 229 -7.95 -14.86 -3.74
CA ARG A 229 -7.38 -13.56 -3.34
C ARG A 229 -7.03 -12.71 -4.56
N PHE A 230 -6.43 -13.31 -5.58
CA PHE A 230 -6.10 -12.64 -6.84
C PHE A 230 -7.35 -12.10 -7.53
N LEU A 231 -8.38 -12.92 -7.76
CA LEU A 231 -9.61 -12.49 -8.42
C LEU A 231 -10.31 -11.36 -7.65
N PHE A 232 -10.45 -11.50 -6.34
CA PHE A 232 -11.06 -10.47 -5.49
C PHE A 232 -10.29 -9.15 -5.54
N THR A 233 -8.97 -9.22 -5.38
CA THR A 233 -8.11 -8.03 -5.37
C THR A 233 -8.07 -7.38 -6.75
N ALA A 234 -7.97 -8.17 -7.82
CA ALA A 234 -7.99 -7.67 -9.19
C ALA A 234 -9.31 -6.94 -9.49
N GLY A 235 -10.46 -7.54 -9.16
CA GLY A 235 -11.77 -6.89 -9.34
C GLY A 235 -11.88 -5.56 -8.60
N MET A 236 -11.45 -5.53 -7.33
CA MET A 236 -11.46 -4.31 -6.52
C MET A 236 -10.59 -3.20 -7.12
N TRP A 237 -9.36 -3.52 -7.54
CA TRP A 237 -8.41 -2.54 -8.08
C TRP A 237 -8.65 -2.16 -9.53
N MET A 238 -9.38 -2.98 -10.31
CA MET A 238 -9.77 -2.63 -11.68
C MET A 238 -10.84 -1.54 -11.73
N VAL A 239 -11.72 -1.44 -10.73
CA VAL A 239 -12.83 -0.46 -10.71
C VAL A 239 -12.39 0.88 -10.13
N GLN A 240 -11.63 0.85 -9.03
CA GLN A 240 -11.36 2.03 -8.20
C GLN A 240 -10.74 3.22 -8.96
N PRO A 241 -9.71 3.08 -9.83
CA PRO A 241 -9.08 4.20 -10.51
C PRO A 241 -9.98 4.84 -11.59
N TYR A 242 -10.93 4.07 -12.13
CA TYR A 242 -11.80 4.50 -13.22
C TYR A 242 -13.15 5.04 -12.74
N LEU A 243 -13.48 4.91 -11.45
CA LEU A 243 -14.77 5.32 -10.89
C LEU A 243 -15.10 6.78 -11.21
N GLN A 244 -14.16 7.71 -11.02
CA GLN A 244 -14.38 9.13 -11.33
C GLN A 244 -14.68 9.34 -12.82
N TYR A 245 -13.95 8.67 -13.71
CA TYR A 245 -14.16 8.78 -15.16
C TYR A 245 -15.52 8.19 -15.55
N TYR A 246 -15.91 7.06 -14.97
CA TYR A 246 -17.22 6.45 -15.19
C TYR A 246 -18.36 7.36 -14.75
N LEU A 247 -18.24 8.00 -13.58
CA LEU A 247 -19.24 8.96 -13.09
C LEU A 247 -19.37 10.18 -14.02
N ARG A 248 -18.26 10.63 -14.62
CA ARG A 248 -18.27 11.75 -15.56
C ARG A 248 -18.85 11.36 -16.92
N ASP A 249 -18.33 10.28 -17.50
CA ASP A 249 -18.51 9.97 -18.94
C ASP A 249 -19.76 9.11 -19.19
N VAL A 250 -20.22 8.32 -18.21
CA VAL A 250 -21.39 7.42 -18.36
C VAL A 250 -22.59 7.93 -17.56
N ILE A 251 -22.39 8.25 -16.28
CA ILE A 251 -23.50 8.76 -15.44
C ILE A 251 -23.81 10.23 -15.76
N GLY A 252 -22.84 10.99 -16.25
CA GLY A 252 -23.00 12.43 -16.48
C GLY A 252 -23.09 13.22 -15.17
N SER A 253 -22.42 12.76 -14.10
CA SER A 253 -22.41 13.48 -12.82
C SER A 253 -21.85 14.90 -13.02
N PRO A 254 -22.52 15.93 -12.49
CA PRO A 254 -22.03 17.31 -12.54
C PRO A 254 -20.79 17.52 -11.65
N ARG A 255 -20.51 16.62 -10.70
CA ARG A 255 -19.40 16.73 -9.75
C ARG A 255 -18.72 15.36 -9.55
N PRO A 256 -18.09 14.80 -10.59
CA PRO A 256 -17.63 13.40 -10.60
C PRO A 256 -16.56 13.11 -9.53
N THR A 257 -15.69 14.08 -9.22
CA THR A 257 -14.67 13.95 -8.18
C THR A 257 -15.28 13.90 -6.77
N GLU A 258 -16.28 14.74 -6.48
CA GLU A 258 -16.97 14.73 -5.18
C GLU A 258 -17.78 13.45 -5.00
N ASP A 259 -18.52 13.03 -6.03
CA ASP A 259 -19.37 11.85 -5.94
C ASP A 259 -18.55 10.56 -5.83
N ALA A 260 -17.44 10.44 -6.57
CA ALA A 260 -16.49 9.34 -6.39
C ALA A 260 -15.93 9.32 -4.96
N GLY A 261 -15.53 10.48 -4.44
CA GLY A 261 -15.05 10.63 -3.07
C GLY A 261 -16.09 10.21 -2.02
N ARG A 262 -17.37 10.56 -2.22
CA ARG A 262 -18.47 10.14 -1.35
C ARG A 262 -18.70 8.63 -1.37
N ILE A 263 -18.74 8.03 -2.56
CA ILE A 263 -18.92 6.57 -2.72
C ILE A 263 -17.77 5.83 -2.03
N VAL A 264 -16.52 6.22 -2.31
CA VAL A 264 -15.34 5.63 -1.67
C VAL A 264 -15.35 5.87 -0.16
N GLY A 265 -15.74 7.06 0.29
CA GLY A 265 -15.86 7.40 1.70
C GLY A 265 -16.85 6.50 2.45
N VAL A 266 -18.05 6.31 1.90
CA VAL A 266 -19.05 5.38 2.46
C VAL A 266 -18.53 3.95 2.48
N ALA A 267 -17.87 3.51 1.40
CA ALA A 267 -17.27 2.18 1.33
C ALA A 267 -16.16 1.99 2.38
N LEU A 268 -15.32 2.99 2.62
CA LEU A 268 -14.26 2.95 3.64
C LEU A 268 -14.83 2.89 5.06
N VAL A 269 -15.86 3.69 5.36
CA VAL A 269 -16.55 3.65 6.66
C VAL A 269 -17.22 2.30 6.87
N GLY A 270 -17.93 1.80 5.86
CA GLY A 270 -18.52 0.47 5.87
C GLY A 270 -17.48 -0.62 6.14
N ALA A 271 -16.37 -0.60 5.40
CA ALA A 271 -15.26 -1.54 5.56
C ALA A 271 -14.61 -1.47 6.95
N ALA A 272 -14.50 -0.28 7.54
CA ALA A 272 -13.98 -0.10 8.90
C ALA A 272 -14.93 -0.72 9.93
N VAL A 273 -16.24 -0.45 9.84
CA VAL A 273 -17.26 -1.00 10.74
C VAL A 273 -17.32 -2.53 10.61
N THR A 274 -17.44 -3.05 9.39
CA THR A 274 -17.50 -4.50 9.15
C THR A 274 -16.20 -5.18 9.51
N GLY A 275 -15.05 -4.51 9.38
CA GLY A 275 -13.75 -5.04 9.81
C GLY A 275 -13.67 -5.22 11.32
N LEU A 276 -14.14 -4.23 12.09
CA LEU A 276 -14.19 -4.31 13.56
C LEU A 276 -15.17 -5.39 14.04
N LEU A 277 -16.39 -5.38 13.49
CA LEU A 277 -17.43 -6.37 13.84
C LEU A 277 -17.03 -7.78 13.39
N GLY A 278 -16.51 -7.91 12.17
CA GLY A 278 -16.07 -9.16 11.57
C GLY A 278 -14.85 -9.76 12.28
N GLY A 279 -13.96 -8.93 12.81
CA GLY A 279 -12.86 -9.38 13.68
C GLY A 279 -13.38 -10.04 14.94
N GLY A 280 -14.27 -9.37 15.68
CA GLY A 280 -14.89 -9.92 16.89
C GLY A 280 -15.73 -11.18 16.61
N LEU A 281 -16.47 -11.20 15.50
CA LEU A 281 -17.25 -12.37 15.08
C LEU A 281 -16.35 -13.54 14.69
N SER A 282 -15.23 -13.25 14.02
CA SER A 282 -14.24 -14.25 13.61
C SER A 282 -13.57 -14.91 14.81
N ASP A 283 -13.29 -14.14 15.87
CA ASP A 283 -12.69 -14.69 17.08
C ASP A 283 -13.66 -15.62 17.83
N ARG A 284 -14.98 -15.40 17.72
CA ARG A 284 -16.01 -16.25 18.35
C ARG A 284 -16.41 -17.46 17.51
N MET A 285 -16.58 -17.29 16.19
CA MET A 285 -17.16 -18.31 15.31
C MET A 285 -16.12 -19.03 14.43
N GLY A 286 -14.88 -18.57 14.45
CA GLY A 286 -13.80 -19.05 13.59
C GLY A 286 -13.79 -18.40 12.20
N ARG A 287 -12.59 -18.12 11.69
CA ARG A 287 -12.34 -17.39 10.44
C ARG A 287 -13.09 -17.94 9.22
N LYS A 288 -13.15 -19.26 9.06
CA LYS A 288 -13.71 -19.92 7.87
C LYS A 288 -15.22 -19.65 7.72
N ARG A 289 -15.97 -19.63 8.82
CA ARG A 289 -17.42 -19.37 8.80
C ARG A 289 -17.74 -17.93 8.47
N VAL A 290 -16.98 -16.98 9.03
CA VAL A 290 -17.16 -15.56 8.76
C VAL A 290 -16.87 -15.24 7.29
N VAL A 291 -15.85 -15.86 6.70
CA VAL A 291 -15.55 -15.71 5.27
C VAL A 291 -16.70 -16.23 4.40
N TYR A 292 -17.30 -17.39 4.72
CA TYR A 292 -18.45 -17.90 3.97
C TYR A 292 -19.68 -17.01 4.07
N LEU A 293 -19.99 -16.48 5.26
CA LEU A 293 -21.10 -15.53 5.44
C LEU A 293 -20.86 -14.24 4.64
N ALA A 294 -19.64 -13.69 4.68
CA ALA A 294 -19.29 -12.48 3.93
C ALA A 294 -19.40 -12.71 2.42
N ASN A 295 -18.84 -13.81 1.91
CA ASN A 295 -18.92 -14.14 0.48
C ASN A 295 -20.36 -14.45 0.04
N GLY A 296 -21.15 -15.12 0.88
CA GLY A 296 -22.57 -15.37 0.60
C GLY A 296 -23.38 -14.09 0.53
N PHE A 297 -23.14 -13.15 1.46
CA PHE A 297 -23.76 -11.82 1.41
C PHE A 297 -23.37 -11.05 0.14
N MET A 298 -22.09 -11.04 -0.22
CA MET A 298 -21.60 -10.40 -1.44
C MET A 298 -22.17 -11.01 -2.73
N ALA A 299 -22.51 -12.30 -2.74
CA ALA A 299 -23.12 -12.93 -3.91
C ALA A 299 -24.61 -12.61 -4.09
N CYS A 300 -25.28 -12.18 -3.02
CA CYS A 300 -26.72 -11.87 -3.02
C CYS A 300 -27.02 -10.39 -3.34
N VAL A 301 -26.03 -9.51 -3.30
CA VAL A 301 -26.14 -8.05 -3.52
C VAL A 301 -25.51 -7.70 -4.85
#